data_AF-A0AB74EC18-F1
#
_entry.id   AF-A0AB74EC18-F1
#
_cell.length_a   1.000
_cell.length_b   1.000
_cell.length_c   1.000
_cell.angle_alpha   90.00
_cell.angle_beta   90.00
_cell.angle_gamma   90.00
#
_symmetry.space_group_name_H-M   'P 1'
#
loop_
_entity.id
_entity.type
_entity.pdbx_description
1 polymer ?
#
loop_
_entity_poly.entity_id
_entity_poly.type
_entity_poly.pdbx_seq_one_letter_code
_entity_poly.pdbx_strand_id
1 'polypeptide(L)'
;MKRITLSVLVLMLAACGGKNTDDYVGVWQRDDAKFLQFVEIKKDGGNYLFSQGEQNYTFSEKNGELVLNTVFGEIPFKLSDDRKTLSANLYSSGSNRFFKVEDESCKQLIAELQTAQEKLPLNAWSNEFKQASANIKAISEKYISQCSKK
;
A
#
# COMPACT_ATOMS: atom_id res chain seq x y z
N MET A 1 46.27 -35.52 26.86
CA MET A 1 45.19 -34.53 27.04
C MET A 1 44.23 -34.64 25.86
N LYS A 2 43.02 -35.16 26.05
CA LYS A 2 41.99 -35.29 25.00
C LYS A 2 41.21 -33.97 24.92
N ARG A 3 41.23 -33.32 23.76
CA ARG A 3 40.45 -32.11 23.49
C ARG A 3 39.01 -32.54 23.19
N ILE A 4 38.09 -32.27 24.11
CA ILE A 4 36.65 -32.39 23.85
C ILE A 4 36.21 -31.01 23.36
N THR A 5 36.07 -30.85 22.05
CA THR A 5 35.39 -29.71 21.46
C THR A 5 33.90 -29.87 21.68
N LEU A 6 33.34 -29.12 22.63
CA LEU A 6 31.91 -29.00 22.86
C LEU A 6 31.34 -28.13 21.74
N SER A 7 30.74 -28.77 20.73
CA SER A 7 29.97 -28.11 19.69
C SER A 7 28.72 -27.52 20.33
N VAL A 8 28.74 -26.22 20.63
CA VAL A 8 27.55 -25.48 21.07
C VAL A 8 26.62 -25.38 19.85
N LEU A 9 25.70 -26.35 19.76
CA LEU A 9 24.50 -26.22 18.94
C LEU A 9 23.65 -25.11 19.56
N VAL A 10 23.89 -23.87 19.13
CA VAL A 10 22.91 -22.80 19.31
C VAL A 10 21.77 -23.11 18.35
N LEU A 11 20.77 -23.82 18.84
CA LEU A 11 19.43 -23.80 18.27
C LEU A 11 18.94 -22.35 18.42
N MET A 12 19.30 -21.49 17.48
CA MET A 12 18.53 -20.29 17.21
C MET A 12 17.17 -20.79 16.76
N LEU A 13 16.25 -20.87 17.71
CA LEU A 13 14.83 -20.70 17.43
C LEU A 13 14.74 -19.40 16.63
N ALA A 14 14.73 -19.51 15.31
CA ALA A 14 14.09 -18.51 14.48
C ALA A 14 12.72 -18.33 15.14
N ALA A 15 12.55 -17.21 15.85
CA ALA A 15 11.23 -16.74 16.18
C ALA A 15 10.47 -16.84 14.86
N CYS A 16 9.50 -17.75 14.81
CA CYS A 16 8.71 -18.02 13.62
C CYS A 16 8.31 -16.65 13.06
N GLY A 17 8.83 -16.31 11.88
CA GLY A 17 8.56 -15.07 11.18
C GLY A 17 7.12 -15.06 10.68
N GLY A 18 6.18 -15.18 11.60
CA GLY A 18 4.76 -15.05 11.34
C GLY A 18 4.49 -13.64 10.84
N LYS A 19 3.67 -13.55 9.80
CA LYS A 19 3.13 -12.28 9.33
C LYS A 19 2.45 -11.59 10.51
N ASN A 20 2.88 -10.38 10.82
CA ASN A 20 2.23 -9.51 11.80
C ASN A 20 1.23 -8.62 11.04
N THR A 21 0.08 -8.30 11.62
CA THR A 21 -0.85 -7.33 11.02
C THR A 21 -0.23 -5.95 10.82
N ASP A 22 0.81 -5.61 11.58
CA ASP A 22 1.60 -4.39 11.34
C ASP A 22 2.34 -4.41 9.98
N ASP A 23 2.62 -5.58 9.38
CA ASP A 23 3.31 -5.67 8.09
C ASP A 23 2.48 -5.10 6.92
N TYR A 24 1.16 -5.00 7.11
CA TYR A 24 0.24 -4.41 6.13
C TYR A 24 0.34 -2.89 6.07
N VAL A 25 0.85 -2.23 7.13
CA VAL A 25 0.95 -0.77 7.21
C VAL A 25 1.86 -0.24 6.10
N GLY A 26 1.38 0.78 5.39
CA GLY A 26 2.11 1.45 4.32
C GLY A 26 1.22 1.88 3.16
N VAL A 27 1.87 2.50 2.17
CA VAL A 27 1.26 2.90 0.90
C VAL A 27 1.47 1.79 -0.13
N TRP A 28 0.42 1.47 -0.86
CA TRP A 28 0.37 0.37 -1.81
C TRP A 28 -0.09 0.87 -3.19
N GLN A 29 0.71 0.62 -4.22
CA GLN A 29 0.38 0.95 -5.60
C GLN A 29 -0.31 -0.24 -6.27
N ARG A 30 -1.49 -0.02 -6.85
CA ARG A 30 -2.17 -1.05 -7.64
C ARG A 30 -1.38 -1.40 -8.90
N ASP A 31 -1.27 -2.70 -9.17
CA ASP A 31 -0.69 -3.24 -10.39
C ASP A 31 -1.58 -2.96 -11.63
N ASP A 32 -0.97 -2.75 -12.79
CA ASP A 32 -1.57 -2.78 -14.13
C ASP A 32 -2.88 -1.98 -14.22
N ALA A 33 -2.92 -0.87 -13.51
CA ALA A 33 -4.05 0.04 -13.55
C ALA A 33 -3.83 1.03 -14.69
N LYS A 34 -4.87 1.30 -15.48
CA LYS A 34 -4.85 2.30 -16.56
C LYS A 34 -4.40 3.69 -16.08
N PHE A 35 -4.59 3.97 -14.79
CA PHE A 35 -4.16 5.17 -14.11
C PHE A 35 -3.45 4.78 -12.82
N LEU A 36 -2.55 5.64 -12.34
CA LEU A 36 -1.94 5.46 -11.02
C LEU A 36 -3.04 5.39 -9.95
N GLN A 37 -3.04 4.30 -9.18
CA GLN A 37 -3.98 4.08 -8.09
C GLN A 37 -3.21 3.64 -6.86
N PHE A 38 -3.46 4.35 -5.76
CA PHE A 38 -2.80 4.14 -4.48
C PHE A 38 -3.85 3.89 -3.41
N VAL A 39 -3.50 3.02 -2.47
CA VAL A 39 -4.25 2.80 -1.24
C VAL A 39 -3.27 2.86 -0.08
N GLU A 40 -3.76 3.23 1.08
CA GLU A 40 -2.94 3.32 2.28
C GLU A 40 -3.55 2.50 3.41
N ILE A 41 -2.71 1.79 4.15
CA ILE A 41 -3.10 1.09 5.37
C ILE A 41 -2.36 1.74 6.53
N LYS A 42 -3.10 2.24 7.51
CA LYS A 42 -2.55 2.89 8.72
C LYS A 42 -3.06 2.21 9.98
N LYS A 43 -2.30 2.34 11.07
CA LYS A 43 -2.76 1.99 12.41
C LYS A 43 -3.42 3.21 13.04
N ASP A 44 -4.61 3.02 13.61
CA ASP A 44 -5.37 4.06 14.30
C ASP A 44 -6.05 3.50 15.55
N GLY A 45 -5.67 4.01 16.72
CA GLY A 45 -6.31 3.64 18.00
C GLY A 45 -6.32 2.13 18.32
N GLY A 46 -5.38 1.34 17.78
CA GLY A 46 -5.34 -0.12 17.94
C GLY A 46 -6.05 -0.91 16.83
N ASN A 47 -6.73 -0.23 15.91
CA ASN A 47 -7.30 -0.81 14.69
C ASN A 47 -6.44 -0.47 13.46
N TYR A 48 -6.83 -1.00 12.30
CA TYR A 48 -6.23 -0.63 11.02
C TYR A 48 -7.27 0.08 10.14
N LEU A 49 -6.85 1.15 9.49
CA LEU A 49 -7.64 1.90 8.52
C LEU A 49 -7.12 1.65 7.11
N PHE A 50 -8.04 1.44 6.18
CA PHE A 50 -7.82 1.42 4.74
C PHE A 50 -8.29 2.74 4.14
N SER A 51 -7.40 3.45 3.48
CA SER A 51 -7.69 4.72 2.82
C SER A 51 -7.53 4.59 1.31
N GLN A 52 -8.53 5.06 0.57
CA GLN A 52 -8.50 5.20 -0.88
C GLN A 52 -9.06 6.57 -1.26
N GLY A 53 -8.17 7.51 -1.57
CA GLY A 53 -8.58 8.92 -1.70
C GLY A 53 -9.21 9.40 -0.40
N GLU A 54 -10.39 10.01 -0.47
CA GLU A 54 -11.14 10.49 0.70
C GLU A 54 -11.88 9.39 1.47
N GLN A 55 -11.99 8.17 0.91
CA GLN A 55 -12.72 7.08 1.53
C GLN A 55 -11.84 6.37 2.56
N ASN A 56 -12.36 6.23 3.78
CA ASN A 56 -11.70 5.53 4.88
C ASN A 56 -12.59 4.38 5.37
N TYR A 57 -11.97 3.22 5.58
CA TYR A 57 -12.65 2.02 6.06
C TYR A 57 -11.85 1.36 7.18
N THR A 58 -12.52 0.73 8.12
CA THR A 58 -11.85 0.00 9.21
C THR A 58 -11.70 -1.48 8.84
N PHE A 59 -10.50 -2.01 9.05
CA PHE A 59 -10.26 -3.44 8.99
C PHE A 59 -10.65 -4.14 10.29
N SER A 60 -11.08 -5.39 10.17
CA SER A 60 -11.03 -6.37 11.27
C SER A 60 -9.86 -7.32 11.07
N GLU A 61 -9.27 -7.81 12.16
CA GLU A 61 -8.28 -8.87 12.12
C GLU A 61 -8.95 -10.24 12.23
N LYS A 62 -8.63 -11.18 11.33
CA LYS A 62 -9.07 -12.58 11.39
C LYS A 62 -7.93 -13.50 10.99
N ASN A 63 -7.58 -14.46 11.86
CA ASN A 63 -6.50 -15.42 11.63
C ASN A 63 -5.15 -14.79 11.23
N GLY A 64 -4.84 -13.60 11.78
CA GLY A 64 -3.61 -12.86 11.45
C GLY A 64 -3.62 -12.14 10.10
N GLU A 65 -4.77 -12.09 9.42
CA GLU A 65 -4.97 -11.32 8.18
C GLU A 65 -5.91 -10.13 8.42
N LEU A 66 -5.73 -9.05 7.66
CA LEU A 66 -6.65 -7.93 7.65
C LEU A 66 -7.83 -8.24 6.73
N VAL A 67 -9.04 -7.98 7.20
CA VAL A 67 -10.29 -8.22 6.48
C VAL A 67 -11.10 -6.93 6.45
N LEU A 68 -11.38 -6.43 5.24
CA LEU A 68 -12.17 -5.24 5.03
C LEU A 68 -13.66 -5.62 5.06
N ASN A 69 -14.42 -5.00 5.98
CA ASN A 69 -15.86 -5.21 6.05
C ASN A 69 -16.58 -4.21 5.16
N THR A 70 -17.31 -4.70 4.16
CA THR A 70 -18.11 -3.88 3.26
C THR A 70 -19.59 -4.23 3.38
N VAL A 71 -20.47 -3.40 2.83
CA VAL A 71 -21.92 -3.68 2.76
C VAL A 71 -22.22 -4.96 1.94
N PHE A 72 -21.30 -5.35 1.04
CA PHE A 72 -21.45 -6.52 0.16
C PHE A 72 -20.74 -7.76 0.67
N GLY A 73 -20.16 -7.72 1.88
CA GLY A 73 -19.45 -8.82 2.50
C GLY A 73 -18.02 -8.47 2.88
N GLU A 74 -17.25 -9.50 3.20
CA GLU A 74 -15.89 -9.39 3.71
C GLU A 74 -14.87 -9.58 2.59
N ILE A 75 -13.88 -8.69 2.53
CA ILE A 75 -12.79 -8.75 1.55
C ILE A 75 -11.49 -9.00 2.32
N PRO A 76 -10.96 -10.23 2.31
CA PRO A 76 -9.68 -10.52 2.95
C PRO A 76 -8.53 -9.93 2.14
N PHE A 77 -7.58 -9.33 2.85
CA PHE A 77 -6.34 -8.82 2.30
C PHE A 77 -5.24 -9.82 2.60
N LYS A 78 -4.58 -10.30 1.55
CA LYS A 78 -3.51 -11.29 1.66
C LYS A 78 -2.18 -10.64 1.35
N LEU A 79 -1.28 -10.69 2.31
CA LEU A 79 0.10 -10.23 2.17
C LEU A 79 1.01 -11.39 1.73
N SER A 80 1.90 -11.15 0.78
CA SER A 80 2.95 -12.11 0.40
C SER A 80 3.96 -12.32 1.52
N ASP A 81 4.70 -13.43 1.50
CA ASP A 81 5.67 -13.77 2.55
C ASP A 81 6.84 -12.76 2.63
N ASP A 82 7.21 -12.19 1.48
CA ASP A 82 8.20 -11.10 1.39
C ASP A 82 7.65 -9.74 1.82
N ARG A 83 6.35 -9.64 2.14
CA ARG A 83 5.64 -8.42 2.56
C ARG A 83 5.65 -7.29 1.52
N LYS A 84 5.95 -7.59 0.26
CA LYS A 84 6.02 -6.61 -0.83
C LYS A 84 4.79 -6.56 -1.72
N THR A 85 3.98 -7.62 -1.70
CA THR A 85 2.77 -7.72 -2.51
C THR A 85 1.55 -7.91 -1.62
N LEU A 86 0.54 -7.08 -1.84
CA LEU A 86 -0.77 -7.20 -1.25
C LEU A 86 -1.75 -7.66 -2.33
N SER A 87 -2.71 -8.52 -1.97
CA SER A 87 -3.79 -8.92 -2.86
C SER A 87 -5.13 -8.87 -2.16
N ALA A 88 -6.12 -8.23 -2.80
CA ALA A 88 -7.46 -8.06 -2.26
C ALA A 88 -8.44 -7.89 -3.42
N ASN A 89 -9.56 -8.62 -3.41
CA ASN A 89 -10.56 -8.57 -4.49
C ASN A 89 -11.44 -7.33 -4.39
N LEU A 90 -10.84 -6.14 -4.55
CA LEU A 90 -11.48 -4.84 -4.43
C LEU A 90 -12.17 -4.39 -5.72
N TYR A 91 -11.67 -4.84 -6.87
CA TYR A 91 -12.14 -4.38 -8.18
C TYR A 91 -12.67 -5.54 -9.01
N SER A 92 -13.78 -5.29 -9.71
CA SER A 92 -14.40 -6.24 -10.63
C SER A 92 -13.63 -6.45 -11.94
N SER A 93 -12.66 -5.58 -12.24
CA SER A 93 -11.82 -5.67 -13.44
C SER A 93 -10.42 -5.11 -13.20
N GLY A 94 -9.45 -5.58 -13.99
CA GLY A 94 -8.03 -5.26 -13.84
C GLY A 94 -7.37 -6.03 -12.69
N SER A 95 -6.17 -5.62 -12.30
CA SER A 95 -5.44 -6.32 -11.25
C SER A 95 -6.03 -6.06 -9.86
N ASN A 96 -6.01 -7.07 -9.01
CA ASN A 96 -6.32 -6.99 -7.58
C ASN A 96 -5.05 -7.15 -6.73
N ARG A 97 -3.88 -6.91 -7.35
CA ARG A 97 -2.56 -6.95 -6.72
C ARG A 97 -2.04 -5.52 -6.53
N PHE A 98 -1.28 -5.33 -5.47
CA PHE A 98 -0.65 -4.06 -5.14
C PHE A 98 0.79 -4.30 -4.68
N PHE A 99 1.67 -3.36 -4.98
CA PHE A 99 3.07 -3.37 -4.54
C PHE A 99 3.29 -2.33 -3.45
N LYS A 100 4.06 -2.70 -2.44
CA LYS A 100 4.42 -1.78 -1.36
C LYS A 100 5.32 -0.67 -1.91
N VAL A 101 4.98 0.58 -1.63
CA VAL A 101 5.83 1.73 -1.97
C VAL A 101 6.74 1.99 -0.78
N GLU A 102 8.02 1.65 -0.92
CA GLU A 102 9.01 1.76 0.17
C GLU A 102 9.82 3.05 0.10
N ASP A 103 10.04 3.58 -1.10
CA ASP A 103 10.86 4.76 -1.34
C ASP A 103 10.14 6.05 -0.91
N GLU A 104 10.72 6.79 0.05
CA GLU A 104 10.15 8.02 0.60
C GLU A 104 9.95 9.12 -0.46
N SER A 105 10.83 9.21 -1.46
CA SER A 105 10.67 10.19 -2.54
C SER A 105 9.42 9.87 -3.39
N CYS A 106 9.16 8.58 -3.59
CA CYS A 106 7.95 8.10 -4.27
C CYS A 106 6.70 8.33 -3.43
N LYS A 107 6.77 8.14 -2.10
CA LYS A 107 5.65 8.46 -1.20
C LYS A 107 5.33 9.96 -1.22
N GLN A 108 6.33 10.82 -1.27
CA GLN A 108 6.14 12.27 -1.39
C GLN A 108 5.44 12.64 -2.71
N LEU A 109 5.87 12.08 -3.83
CA LEU A 109 5.20 12.29 -5.13
C LEU A 109 3.74 11.81 -5.13
N ILE A 110 3.45 10.70 -4.44
CA ILE A 110 2.06 10.22 -4.27
C ILE A 110 1.23 11.21 -3.46
N ALA A 111 1.76 11.71 -2.33
CA ALA A 111 1.06 12.69 -1.50
C ALA A 111 0.80 14.00 -2.25
N GLU A 112 1.77 14.47 -3.04
CA GLU A 112 1.62 15.64 -3.91
C GLU A 112 0.54 15.39 -4.97
N LEU A 113 0.51 14.20 -5.58
CA LEU A 113 -0.50 13.84 -6.57
C LEU A 113 -1.90 13.83 -5.97
N GLN A 114 -2.10 13.18 -4.82
CA GLN A 114 -3.38 13.10 -4.12
C GLN A 114 -3.88 14.50 -3.72
N THR A 115 -3.00 15.31 -3.12
CA THR A 115 -3.32 16.70 -2.73
C THR A 115 -3.70 17.55 -3.94
N ALA A 116 -3.01 17.37 -5.07
CA ALA A 116 -3.31 18.12 -6.29
C ALA A 116 -4.64 17.68 -6.91
N GLN A 117 -4.98 16.39 -6.85
CA GLN A 117 -6.26 15.86 -7.31
C GLN A 117 -7.46 16.39 -6.50
N GLU A 118 -7.34 16.46 -5.17
CA GLU A 118 -8.38 17.03 -4.29
C GLU A 118 -8.66 18.51 -4.58
N LYS A 119 -7.63 19.25 -5.00
CA LYS A 119 -7.71 20.68 -5.30
C LYS A 119 -8.13 20.99 -6.74
N LEU A 120 -8.46 19.98 -7.55
CA LEU A 120 -8.87 20.21 -8.93
C LEU A 120 -10.18 21.02 -8.97
N PRO A 121 -10.18 22.22 -9.57
CA PRO A 121 -11.43 22.95 -9.76
C PRO A 121 -12.29 22.18 -10.78
N LEU A 122 -13.51 21.80 -10.40
CA LEU A 122 -14.39 20.95 -11.23
C LEU A 122 -14.93 21.67 -12.49
N ASN A 123 -14.59 22.95 -12.74
CA ASN A 123 -15.09 23.73 -13.87
C ASN A 123 -14.14 23.66 -15.08
N ALA A 124 -14.57 22.95 -16.13
CA ALA A 124 -13.76 22.58 -17.30
C ALA A 124 -13.31 23.74 -18.24
N TRP A 125 -13.50 25.01 -17.86
CA TRP A 125 -13.28 26.17 -18.74
C TRP A 125 -12.37 27.26 -18.15
N SER A 126 -11.84 27.08 -16.94
CA SER A 126 -10.91 28.04 -16.32
C SER A 126 -9.46 27.79 -16.76
N ASN A 127 -8.66 28.85 -16.90
CA ASN A 127 -7.20 28.70 -17.09
C ASN A 127 -6.56 28.00 -15.88
N GLU A 128 -7.14 28.20 -14.69
CA GLU A 128 -6.77 27.52 -13.45
C GLU A 128 -6.93 25.99 -13.56
N PHE A 129 -8.03 25.51 -14.16
CA PHE A 129 -8.22 24.08 -14.43
C PHE A 129 -7.13 23.51 -15.34
N LYS A 130 -6.80 24.22 -16.43
CA LYS A 130 -5.74 23.79 -17.35
C LYS A 130 -4.38 23.69 -16.64
N GLN A 131 -4.06 24.69 -15.80
CA GLN A 131 -2.81 24.70 -15.05
C GLN A 131 -2.76 23.59 -13.99
N ALA A 132 -3.84 23.39 -13.23
CA ALA A 132 -3.94 22.34 -12.22
C ALA A 132 -3.84 20.94 -12.85
N SER A 133 -4.52 20.72 -13.98
CA SER A 133 -4.45 19.48 -14.76
C SER A 133 -3.03 19.21 -15.27
N ALA A 134 -2.35 20.23 -15.80
CA ALA A 134 -0.96 20.11 -16.24
C ALA A 134 0.00 19.77 -15.08
N ASN A 135 -0.21 20.36 -13.89
CA ASN A 135 0.60 20.07 -12.72
C ASN A 135 0.45 18.60 -12.26
N ILE A 136 -0.79 18.10 -12.16
CA ILE A 136 -1.08 16.70 -11.82
C ILE A 136 -0.42 15.76 -12.82
N LYS A 137 -0.53 16.09 -14.11
CA LYS A 137 0.12 15.31 -15.17
C LYS A 137 1.64 15.26 -14.96
N ALA A 138 2.28 16.40 -14.67
CA ALA A 138 3.72 16.45 -14.43
C ALA A 138 4.16 15.63 -13.20
N ILE A 139 3.41 15.68 -12.09
CA ILE A 139 3.70 14.87 -10.89
C ILE A 139 3.54 13.37 -11.20
N SER A 140 2.48 13.00 -11.91
CA SER A 140 2.23 11.63 -12.35
C SER A 140 3.36 11.09 -13.23
N GLU A 141 3.82 11.87 -14.21
CA GLU A 141 4.94 11.50 -15.08
C GLU A 141 6.25 11.32 -14.29
N LYS A 142 6.53 12.20 -13.32
CA LYS A 142 7.69 12.04 -12.41
C LYS A 142 7.61 10.74 -11.64
N TYR A 143 6.45 10.45 -11.02
CA TYR A 143 6.23 9.20 -10.31
C TYR A 143 6.47 8.00 -11.22
N ILE A 144 5.86 7.96 -12.40
CA ILE A 144 6.04 6.85 -13.35
C ILE A 144 7.52 6.69 -13.71
N SER A 145 8.24 7.78 -14.00
CA SER A 145 9.65 7.72 -14.40
C SER A 145 10.61 7.21 -13.32
N GLN A 146 10.29 7.42 -12.04
CA GLN A 146 11.20 7.16 -10.92
C GLN A 146 10.78 5.99 -10.03
N CYS A 147 9.48 5.66 -10.03
CA CYS A 147 8.86 4.84 -9.01
C CYS A 147 8.05 3.67 -9.57
N SER A 148 7.81 3.60 -10.89
CA SER A 148 7.13 2.45 -11.47
C SER A 148 7.92 1.17 -11.18
N LYS A 149 7.30 0.25 -10.44
CA LYS A 149 7.79 -1.09 -10.03
C LYS A 149 9.29 -1.36 -10.21
N LYS A 150 10.03 -1.31 -9.11
CA LYS A 150 11.35 -1.96 -8.96
C LYS A 150 11.18 -3.42 -8.57
#